data_AF-A0A842R613-F1
#
_entry.id   AF-A0A842R613-F1
#
_cell.length_a   1.000
_cell.length_b   1.000
_cell.length_c   1.000
_cell.angle_alpha   90.00
_cell.angle_beta   90.00
_cell.angle_gamma   90.00
#
_symmetry.space_group_name_H-M   'P 1'
#
loop_
_entity.id
_entity.type
_entity.pdbx_description
1 polymer ?
#
loop_
_entity_poly.entity_id
_entity_poly.type
_entity_poly.pdbx_seq_one_letter_code
_entity_poly.pdbx_strand_id
1 'polypeptide(L)'
;MHSGKIHSLLPTYLGAMSRLGDKLKAILVQFPPSLDARALDAVARLIKMLPKDTWFAMEFRHGSWFEGDTGISLVQDIPSITIAGSIHPSIQPFIQETGDFYLFRFIGDREISSFGHITKDRSAQVKEIHEAIQREMQDIRDAFVFFNNHYAGFAPASASQYMEFAGMEAIKFPVPRSGQASLFDFDS
;
A
#
# COMPACT_ATOMS: atom_id res chain seq x y z
N MET A 1 16.18 -25.35 4.39
CA MET A 1 17.28 -24.35 4.47
C MET A 1 16.85 -22.88 4.36
N HIS A 2 15.59 -22.53 4.01
CA HIS A 2 15.16 -21.12 3.88
C HIS A 2 14.76 -20.42 5.20
N SER A 3 14.32 -21.17 6.22
CA SER A 3 13.86 -20.60 7.51
C SER A 3 14.96 -19.82 8.27
N GLY A 4 16.20 -20.34 8.29
CA GLY A 4 17.30 -19.74 9.05
C GLY A 4 17.72 -18.34 8.59
N LYS A 5 17.58 -18.01 7.30
CA LYS A 5 17.92 -16.67 6.78
C LYS A 5 16.89 -15.61 7.19
N ILE A 6 15.59 -15.93 7.17
CA ILE A 6 14.53 -15.00 7.57
C ILE A 6 14.67 -14.61 9.04
N HIS A 7 14.93 -15.59 9.92
CA HIS A 7 15.16 -15.34 11.34
C HIS A 7 16.33 -14.38 11.62
N SER A 8 17.35 -14.35 10.75
CA SER A 8 18.49 -13.42 10.89
C SER A 8 18.25 -12.05 10.26
N LEU A 9 17.45 -11.96 9.18
CA LEU A 9 17.26 -10.73 8.40
C LEU A 9 16.14 -9.85 8.94
N LEU A 10 15.04 -10.45 9.43
CA LEU A 10 13.90 -9.69 9.93
C LEU A 10 14.26 -8.79 11.13
N PRO A 11 14.97 -9.27 12.18
CA PRO A 11 15.38 -8.40 13.27
C PRO A 11 16.30 -7.26 12.82
N THR A 12 17.20 -7.56 11.87
CA THR A 12 18.11 -6.55 11.31
C THR A 12 17.35 -5.46 10.55
N TYR A 13 16.37 -5.86 9.72
CA TYR A 13 15.52 -4.94 8.99
C TYR A 13 14.67 -4.08 9.94
N LEU A 14 13.99 -4.71 10.91
CA LEU A 14 13.16 -3.99 11.88
C LEU A 14 13.99 -3.05 12.76
N GLY A 15 15.20 -3.46 13.15
CA GLY A 15 16.14 -2.60 13.88
C GLY A 15 16.62 -1.39 13.07
N ALA A 16 16.69 -1.50 11.74
CA ALA A 16 16.96 -0.35 10.88
C ALA A 16 15.74 0.56 10.75
N MET A 17 14.56 -0.01 10.56
CA MET A 17 13.30 0.74 10.41
C MET A 17 12.91 1.47 11.69
N SER A 18 13.17 0.91 12.87
CA SER A 18 12.85 1.54 14.16
C SER A 18 13.54 2.89 14.36
N ARG A 19 14.66 3.15 13.68
CA ARG A 19 15.37 4.44 13.72
C ARG A 19 14.57 5.60 13.12
N LEU A 20 13.51 5.31 12.36
CA LEU A 20 12.58 6.33 11.86
C LEU A 20 11.65 6.87 12.95
N GLY A 21 11.52 6.17 14.10
CA GLY A 21 10.67 6.58 15.22
C GLY A 21 9.25 6.90 14.77
N ASP A 22 8.72 8.03 15.22
CA ASP A 22 7.34 8.47 14.94
C ASP A 22 7.05 8.72 13.45
N LYS A 23 8.08 8.80 12.60
CA LYS A 23 7.94 8.93 11.14
C LYS A 23 7.61 7.60 10.47
N LEU A 24 7.89 6.46 11.11
CA LEU A 24 7.46 5.15 10.62
C LEU A 24 5.98 4.96 10.96
N LYS A 25 5.12 5.02 9.95
CA LYS A 25 3.67 4.82 10.14
C LYS A 25 3.23 3.39 9.91
N ALA A 26 3.72 2.74 8.85
CA ALA A 26 3.43 1.35 8.55
C ALA A 26 4.52 0.73 7.68
N ILE A 27 4.65 -0.59 7.73
CA ILE A 27 5.53 -1.38 6.85
C ILE A 27 4.67 -2.21 5.89
N LEU A 28 4.89 -2.02 4.59
CA LEU A 28 4.26 -2.83 3.55
C LEU A 28 5.03 -4.15 3.37
N VAL A 29 4.33 -5.28 3.49
CA VAL A 29 4.83 -6.61 3.14
C VAL A 29 4.16 -7.05 1.85
N GLN A 30 4.84 -6.81 0.73
CA GLN A 30 4.32 -7.13 -0.59
C GLN A 30 4.74 -8.54 -1.02
N PHE A 31 3.75 -9.43 -1.20
CA PHE A 31 4.00 -10.79 -1.66
C PHE A 31 4.04 -10.87 -3.20
N PRO A 32 4.84 -11.77 -3.79
CA PRO A 32 4.86 -11.95 -5.24
C PRO A 32 3.57 -12.63 -5.73
N PRO A 33 3.17 -12.45 -7.01
CA PRO A 33 2.00 -13.13 -7.59
C PRO A 33 2.09 -14.66 -7.55
N SER A 34 3.30 -15.22 -7.48
CA SER A 34 3.51 -16.68 -7.40
C SER A 34 3.24 -17.28 -6.02
N LEU A 35 3.06 -16.45 -4.98
CA LEU A 35 2.76 -16.93 -3.63
C LEU A 35 1.24 -17.05 -3.50
N ASP A 36 0.71 -18.27 -3.58
CA ASP A 36 -0.71 -18.57 -3.37
C ASP A 36 -1.00 -19.09 -1.95
N ALA A 37 -2.28 -19.35 -1.68
CA ALA A 37 -2.81 -19.74 -0.37
C ALA A 37 -2.27 -21.08 0.15
N ARG A 38 -1.63 -21.91 -0.68
CA ARG A 38 -0.93 -23.12 -0.20
C ARG A 38 0.25 -22.77 0.72
N ALA A 39 0.70 -21.51 0.69
CA ALA A 39 1.72 -20.98 1.60
C ALA A 39 1.15 -20.44 2.93
N LEU A 40 -0.11 -20.72 3.27
CA LEU A 40 -0.78 -20.22 4.49
C LEU A 40 0.06 -20.40 5.75
N ASP A 41 0.60 -21.60 5.99
CA ASP A 41 1.43 -21.88 7.15
C ASP A 41 2.71 -21.03 7.21
N ALA A 42 3.29 -20.71 6.05
CA ALA A 42 4.48 -19.88 5.98
C ALA A 42 4.17 -18.42 6.29
N VAL A 43 3.05 -17.89 5.78
CA VAL A 43 2.58 -16.53 6.06
C VAL A 43 2.16 -16.39 7.53
N ALA A 44 1.44 -17.38 8.08
CA ALA A 44 1.08 -17.41 9.49
C ALA A 44 2.32 -17.40 10.41
N ARG A 45 3.39 -18.12 10.05
CA ARG A 45 4.66 -18.07 10.79
C ARG A 45 5.33 -16.70 10.70
N LEU A 46 5.32 -16.05 9.52
CA LEU A 46 5.83 -14.69 9.37
C LEU A 46 5.07 -13.72 10.27
N ILE A 47 3.73 -13.73 10.22
CA ILE A 47 2.86 -12.88 11.03
C ILE A 47 3.17 -13.03 12.53
N LYS A 48 3.34 -14.28 13.02
CA LYS A 48 3.72 -14.55 14.41
C LYS A 48 5.07 -13.97 14.83
N MET A 49 5.95 -13.67 13.89
CA MET A 49 7.26 -13.06 14.16
C MET A 49 7.23 -11.53 14.09
N LEU A 50 6.15 -10.93 13.60
CA LEU A 50 6.04 -9.48 13.49
C LEU A 50 5.77 -8.85 14.87
N PRO A 51 6.42 -7.73 15.21
CA PRO A 51 6.17 -7.03 16.45
C PRO A 51 4.77 -6.37 16.41
N LYS A 52 4.12 -6.29 17.58
CA LYS A 52 2.74 -5.79 17.70
C LYS A 52 2.62 -4.26 17.82
N ASP A 53 3.73 -3.59 18.08
CA ASP A 53 3.82 -2.13 18.21
C ASP A 53 4.09 -1.42 16.87
N THR A 54 4.20 -2.19 15.78
CA THR A 54 4.43 -1.68 14.42
C THR A 54 3.27 -2.12 13.53
N TRP A 55 2.76 -1.19 12.71
CA TRP A 55 1.72 -1.49 11.74
C TRP A 55 2.29 -2.16 10.49
N PHE A 56 1.66 -3.26 10.07
CA PHE A 56 2.05 -4.01 8.86
C PHE A 56 0.89 -4.19 7.89
N ALA A 57 1.11 -3.83 6.63
CA ALA A 57 0.11 -4.02 5.58
C ALA A 57 0.53 -5.19 4.68
N MET A 58 -0.28 -6.25 4.64
CA MET A 58 -0.04 -7.44 3.84
C MET A 58 -0.62 -7.25 2.44
N GLU A 59 0.22 -7.16 1.42
CA GLU A 59 -0.23 -7.00 0.03
C GLU A 59 -0.14 -8.34 -0.71
N PHE A 60 -1.26 -9.07 -0.74
CA PHE A 60 -1.42 -10.31 -1.50
C PHE A 60 -1.68 -10.02 -2.98
N ARG A 61 -1.03 -10.79 -3.86
CA ARG A 61 -1.12 -10.60 -5.32
C ARG A 61 -1.67 -11.81 -6.08
N HIS A 62 -2.15 -12.82 -5.35
CA HIS A 62 -2.73 -14.03 -5.91
C HIS A 62 -4.18 -14.18 -5.42
N GLY A 63 -5.11 -14.48 -6.33
CA GLY A 63 -6.55 -14.49 -6.06
C GLY A 63 -6.97 -15.44 -4.94
N SER A 64 -6.29 -16.57 -4.80
CA SER A 64 -6.58 -17.59 -3.77
C SER A 64 -6.53 -17.05 -2.33
N TRP A 65 -5.85 -15.94 -2.06
CA TRP A 65 -5.83 -15.33 -0.72
C TRP A 65 -7.17 -14.69 -0.34
N PHE A 66 -8.03 -14.41 -1.33
CA PHE A 66 -9.33 -13.77 -1.14
C PHE A 66 -10.49 -14.77 -1.26
N GLU A 67 -10.19 -16.06 -1.46
CA GLU A 67 -11.20 -17.13 -1.47
C GLU A 67 -11.51 -17.57 -0.04
N GLY A 68 -12.81 -17.63 0.30
CA GLY A 68 -13.29 -18.20 1.57
C GLY A 68 -12.63 -17.62 2.83
N ASP A 69 -12.37 -16.31 2.84
CA ASP A 69 -11.76 -15.56 3.94
C ASP A 69 -10.32 -15.98 4.32
N THR A 70 -9.63 -16.73 3.46
CA THR A 70 -8.30 -17.28 3.74
C THR A 70 -7.31 -16.23 4.26
N GLY A 71 -7.14 -15.12 3.55
CA GLY A 71 -6.24 -14.04 3.96
C GLY A 71 -6.77 -13.25 5.15
N ILE A 72 -8.08 -13.01 5.21
CA ILE A 72 -8.74 -12.24 6.29
C ILE A 72 -8.52 -12.95 7.63
N SER A 73 -8.74 -14.27 7.67
CA SER A 73 -8.58 -15.09 8.88
C SER A 73 -7.16 -15.05 9.47
N LEU A 74 -6.14 -14.70 8.66
CA LEU A 74 -4.76 -14.58 9.14
C LEU A 74 -4.50 -13.29 9.95
N VAL A 75 -5.29 -12.25 9.73
CA VAL A 75 -4.98 -10.90 10.25
C VAL A 75 -6.08 -10.30 11.11
N GLN A 76 -7.34 -10.72 10.96
CA GLN A 76 -8.52 -10.06 11.56
C GLN A 76 -8.46 -9.86 13.08
N ASP A 77 -7.75 -10.72 13.82
CA ASP A 77 -7.61 -10.65 15.27
C ASP A 77 -6.32 -9.91 15.72
N ILE A 78 -5.64 -9.24 14.79
CA ILE A 78 -4.36 -8.58 15.01
C ILE A 78 -4.48 -7.10 14.59
N PRO A 79 -4.85 -6.20 15.52
CA PRO A 79 -5.08 -4.78 15.24
C PRO A 79 -3.96 -4.07 14.46
N SER A 80 -2.70 -4.49 14.67
CA SER A 80 -1.53 -3.91 14.01
C SER A 80 -1.26 -4.45 12.62
N ILE A 81 -2.11 -5.31 12.06
CA ILE A 81 -1.95 -5.89 10.73
C ILE A 81 -3.23 -5.68 9.93
N THR A 82 -3.09 -5.30 8.66
CA THR A 82 -4.20 -5.14 7.72
C THR A 82 -3.84 -5.80 6.39
N ILE A 83 -4.84 -6.15 5.58
CA ILE A 83 -4.63 -6.49 4.17
C ILE A 83 -4.65 -5.19 3.35
N ALA A 84 -3.57 -4.96 2.59
CA ALA A 84 -3.50 -3.81 1.70
C ALA A 84 -4.34 -4.01 0.44
N GLY A 85 -5.05 -2.96 0.04
CA GLY A 85 -5.70 -2.88 -1.28
C GLY A 85 -4.76 -2.30 -2.33
N SER A 86 -4.95 -2.70 -3.59
CA SER A 86 -4.22 -2.08 -4.70
C SER A 86 -5.00 -2.11 -6.01
N ILE A 87 -4.72 -1.11 -6.87
CA ILE A 87 -5.18 -1.10 -8.26
C ILE A 87 -4.00 -1.41 -9.17
N HIS A 88 -4.06 -2.59 -9.79
CA HIS A 88 -3.11 -3.07 -10.77
C HIS A 88 -3.87 -3.99 -11.76
N PRO A 89 -3.52 -4.04 -13.07
CA PRO A 89 -4.27 -4.83 -14.05
C PRO A 89 -4.48 -6.31 -13.68
N SER A 90 -3.55 -6.88 -12.92
CA SER A 90 -3.57 -8.29 -12.49
C SER A 90 -4.15 -8.52 -11.09
N ILE A 91 -4.65 -7.48 -10.41
CA ILE A 91 -5.10 -7.56 -9.01
C ILE A 91 -6.46 -6.89 -8.88
N GLN A 92 -7.43 -7.63 -8.34
CA GLN A 92 -8.70 -7.03 -7.94
C GLN A 92 -8.50 -6.21 -6.66
N PRO A 93 -9.01 -4.98 -6.56
CA PRO A 93 -8.89 -4.19 -5.35
C PRO A 93 -9.59 -4.89 -4.18
N PHE A 94 -8.83 -5.25 -3.16
CA PHE A 94 -9.37 -5.61 -1.86
C PHE A 94 -9.72 -4.31 -1.13
N ILE A 95 -10.96 -4.12 -0.70
CA ILE A 95 -11.41 -2.98 0.10
C ILE A 95 -12.34 -3.52 1.18
N GLN A 96 -11.76 -3.89 2.30
CA GLN A 96 -12.47 -4.38 3.47
C GLN A 96 -11.61 -4.16 4.70
N GLU A 97 -12.25 -3.78 5.80
CA GLU A 97 -11.59 -3.57 7.08
C GLU A 97 -11.07 -4.90 7.64
N THR A 98 -9.78 -4.94 8.00
CA THR A 98 -9.11 -6.14 8.52
C THR A 98 -8.12 -5.87 9.66
N GLY A 99 -8.06 -4.61 10.12
CA GLY A 99 -7.20 -4.15 11.21
C GLY A 99 -7.47 -2.67 11.50
N ASP A 100 -6.76 -2.10 12.49
CA ASP A 100 -7.02 -0.73 12.98
C ASP A 100 -6.56 0.37 12.01
N PHE A 101 -6.01 0.00 10.86
CA PHE A 101 -5.56 0.93 9.84
C PHE A 101 -5.71 0.30 8.46
N TYR A 102 -5.60 1.13 7.43
CA TYR A 102 -5.68 0.67 6.06
C TYR A 102 -4.58 1.26 5.18
N LEU A 103 -4.11 0.47 4.20
CA LEU A 103 -3.14 0.91 3.20
C LEU A 103 -3.66 0.58 1.81
N PHE A 104 -3.80 1.59 0.95
CA PHE A 104 -4.25 1.43 -0.42
C PHE A 104 -3.24 1.97 -1.43
N ARG A 105 -3.02 1.25 -2.53
CA ARG A 105 -2.04 1.63 -3.56
C ARG A 105 -2.62 1.70 -4.97
N PHE A 106 -2.62 2.89 -5.55
CA PHE A 106 -2.88 3.10 -6.98
C PHE A 106 -1.59 2.84 -7.77
N ILE A 107 -1.43 1.65 -8.33
CA ILE A 107 -0.18 1.23 -9.02
C ILE A 107 -0.26 1.49 -10.52
N GLY A 108 -1.38 1.12 -11.15
CA GLY A 108 -1.58 1.29 -12.58
C GLY A 108 -0.96 0.21 -13.46
N ASP A 109 -0.94 0.50 -14.76
CA ASP A 109 -0.33 -0.33 -15.80
C ASP A 109 1.05 0.25 -16.16
N ARG A 110 2.04 -0.61 -16.41
CA ARG A 110 3.40 -0.16 -16.78
C ARG A 110 3.49 0.34 -18.24
N GLU A 111 2.36 0.64 -18.86
CA GLU A 111 2.26 1.11 -20.24
C GLU A 111 2.61 2.60 -20.36
N ILE A 112 2.47 3.35 -19.26
CA ILE A 112 2.81 4.77 -19.21
C ILE A 112 4.33 4.94 -19.15
N SER A 113 4.88 5.58 -20.18
CA SER A 113 6.32 5.89 -20.31
C SER A 113 6.64 7.39 -20.22
N SER A 114 5.61 8.24 -20.25
CA SER A 114 5.72 9.70 -20.07
C SER A 114 5.28 10.08 -18.66
N PHE A 115 6.16 10.73 -17.91
CA PHE A 115 5.92 11.14 -16.53
C PHE A 115 6.04 12.66 -16.35
N GLY A 116 5.42 13.18 -15.29
CA GLY A 116 5.44 14.60 -14.93
C GLY A 116 4.16 15.36 -15.25
N HIS A 117 3.20 14.72 -15.92
CA HIS A 117 1.84 15.21 -16.12
C HIS A 117 0.87 14.03 -16.19
N ILE A 118 -0.43 14.31 -16.03
CA ILE A 118 -1.47 13.30 -16.20
C ILE A 118 -1.56 12.93 -17.68
N THR A 119 -1.32 11.66 -18.01
CA THR A 119 -1.41 11.08 -19.35
C THR A 119 -2.69 10.28 -19.56
N LYS A 120 -3.30 9.81 -18.47
CA LYS A 120 -4.53 9.01 -18.48
C LYS A 120 -5.48 9.55 -17.41
N ASP A 121 -6.65 10.02 -17.84
CA ASP A 121 -7.68 10.43 -16.89
C ASP A 121 -8.21 9.20 -16.15
N ARG A 122 -8.00 9.18 -14.84
CA ARG A 122 -8.45 8.14 -13.92
C ARG A 122 -9.35 8.70 -12.81
N SER A 123 -9.79 9.95 -12.93
CA SER A 123 -10.47 10.71 -11.87
C SER A 123 -11.71 9.99 -11.34
N ALA A 124 -12.51 9.39 -12.24
CA ALA A 124 -13.70 8.64 -11.87
C ALA A 124 -13.36 7.40 -11.00
N GLN A 125 -12.32 6.65 -11.37
CA GLN A 125 -11.87 5.49 -10.60
C GLN A 125 -11.27 5.90 -9.24
N VAL A 126 -10.51 7.00 -9.21
CA VAL A 126 -9.98 7.55 -7.95
C VAL A 126 -11.12 7.91 -7.01
N LYS A 127 -12.18 8.56 -7.52
CA LYS A 127 -13.37 8.92 -6.75
C LYS A 127 -14.14 7.70 -6.27
N GLU A 128 -14.40 6.73 -7.14
CA GLU A 128 -15.10 5.48 -6.79
C GLU A 128 -14.39 4.73 -5.66
N ILE A 129 -13.06 4.66 -5.73
CA ILE A 129 -12.25 3.98 -4.73
C ILE A 129 -12.19 4.79 -3.43
N HIS A 130 -12.13 6.11 -3.50
CA HIS A 130 -12.27 6.96 -2.32
C HIS A 130 -13.61 6.71 -1.60
N GLU A 131 -14.72 6.72 -2.34
CA GLU A 131 -16.07 6.46 -1.81
C GLU A 131 -16.18 5.04 -1.22
N ALA A 132 -15.57 4.04 -1.87
CA ALA A 132 -15.51 2.69 -1.33
C ALA A 132 -14.71 2.62 -0.02
N ILE A 133 -13.53 3.25 0.05
CA ILE A 133 -12.74 3.32 1.29
C ILE A 133 -13.54 3.98 2.40
N GLN A 134 -14.21 5.11 2.11
CA GLN A 134 -15.05 5.82 3.09
C GLN A 134 -16.24 4.99 3.57
N ARG A 135 -16.77 4.08 2.74
CA ARG A 135 -17.89 3.22 3.11
C ARG A 135 -17.45 2.00 3.91
N GLU A 136 -16.35 1.36 3.53
CA GLU A 136 -15.93 0.09 4.15
C GLU A 136 -15.05 0.27 5.39
N MET A 137 -14.38 1.41 5.54
CA MET A 137 -13.44 1.66 6.64
C MET A 137 -14.08 2.58 7.69
N GLN A 138 -14.93 2.02 8.56
CA GLN A 138 -15.67 2.81 9.54
C GLN A 138 -14.93 2.95 10.87
N ASP A 139 -14.19 1.92 11.29
CA ASP A 139 -13.66 1.81 12.64
C ASP A 139 -12.11 1.84 12.70
N ILE A 140 -11.47 2.17 11.57
CA ILE A 140 -10.02 2.34 11.50
C ILE A 140 -9.55 3.70 12.04
N ARG A 141 -8.32 3.73 12.55
CA ARG A 141 -7.65 4.95 13.02
C ARG A 141 -7.13 5.80 11.86
N ASP A 142 -6.48 5.15 10.88
CA ASP A 142 -5.77 5.84 9.80
C ASP A 142 -5.86 5.06 8.48
N ALA A 143 -6.00 5.79 7.37
CA ALA A 143 -5.86 5.26 6.02
C ALA A 143 -4.67 5.91 5.29
N PHE A 144 -3.78 5.10 4.75
CA PHE A 144 -2.65 5.54 3.94
C PHE A 144 -2.89 5.23 2.47
N VAL A 145 -2.95 6.26 1.63
CA VAL A 145 -3.21 6.11 0.19
C VAL A 145 -1.99 6.54 -0.61
N PHE A 146 -1.47 5.64 -1.44
CA PHE A 146 -0.27 5.84 -2.22
C PHE A 146 -0.55 5.80 -3.72
N PHE A 147 0.11 6.69 -4.47
CA PHE A 147 0.05 6.73 -5.92
C PHE A 147 1.42 6.40 -6.54
N ASN A 148 1.41 5.57 -7.57
CA ASN A 148 2.56 5.33 -8.43
C ASN A 148 2.39 6.10 -9.75
N ASN A 149 3.48 6.59 -10.34
CA ASN A 149 3.43 7.33 -11.61
C ASN A 149 2.81 6.50 -12.74
N HIS A 150 2.94 5.18 -12.70
CA HIS A 150 2.31 4.27 -13.67
C HIS A 150 0.77 4.23 -13.59
N TYR A 151 0.15 4.87 -12.60
CA TYR A 151 -1.30 4.95 -12.49
C TYR A 151 -1.95 5.87 -13.53
N ALA A 152 -1.44 7.10 -13.61
CA ALA A 152 -2.00 8.15 -14.45
C ALA A 152 -0.94 9.05 -15.11
N GLY A 153 0.35 8.77 -14.95
CA GLY A 153 1.48 9.56 -15.47
C GLY A 153 2.13 10.51 -14.47
N PHE A 154 1.42 10.89 -13.41
CA PHE A 154 1.98 11.80 -12.40
C PHE A 154 1.36 11.59 -11.02
N ALA A 155 2.04 10.82 -10.16
CA ALA A 155 1.57 10.47 -8.83
C ALA A 155 1.25 11.68 -7.94
N PRO A 156 2.04 12.78 -7.94
CA PRO A 156 1.72 13.95 -7.12
C PRO A 156 0.37 14.57 -7.48
N ALA A 157 0.07 14.76 -8.77
CA ALA A 157 -1.23 15.29 -9.18
C ALA A 157 -2.39 14.34 -8.87
N SER A 158 -2.19 13.02 -9.01
CA SER A 158 -3.20 12.04 -8.60
C SER A 158 -3.46 12.06 -7.09
N ALA A 159 -2.42 12.26 -6.28
CA ALA A 159 -2.56 12.42 -4.84
C ALA A 159 -3.32 13.71 -4.49
N SER A 160 -3.00 14.84 -5.14
CA SER A 160 -3.74 16.10 -4.94
C SER A 160 -5.22 15.95 -5.29
N GLN A 161 -5.54 15.24 -6.38
CA GLN A 161 -6.93 14.96 -6.74
C GLN A 161 -7.64 14.08 -5.69
N TYR A 162 -6.97 13.07 -5.14
CA TYR A 162 -7.53 12.28 -4.05
C TYR A 162 -7.79 13.14 -2.80
N MET A 163 -6.89 14.07 -2.48
CA MET A 163 -7.07 15.02 -1.38
C MET A 163 -8.33 15.88 -1.58
N GLU A 164 -8.58 16.36 -2.80
CA GLU A 164 -9.80 17.12 -3.11
C GLU A 164 -11.07 16.29 -2.86
N PHE A 165 -11.09 15.02 -3.29
CA PHE A 165 -12.22 14.13 -3.02
C PHE A 165 -12.39 13.86 -1.52
N ALA A 166 -11.29 13.77 -0.78
CA ALA A 166 -11.30 13.62 0.68
C ALA A 166 -11.61 14.93 1.44
N GLY A 167 -11.93 16.03 0.74
CA GLY A 167 -12.20 17.33 1.37
C GLY A 167 -10.97 17.99 2.00
N MET A 168 -9.77 17.58 1.61
CA MET A 168 -8.50 18.12 2.07
C MET A 168 -7.98 19.21 1.13
N GLU A 169 -7.12 20.10 1.63
CA GLU A 169 -6.48 21.12 0.80
C GLU A 169 -5.51 20.47 -0.20
N ALA A 170 -5.77 20.65 -1.49
CA ALA A 170 -4.93 20.12 -2.55
C ALA A 170 -3.56 20.79 -2.58
N ILE A 171 -2.49 19.99 -2.61
CA ILE A 171 -1.13 20.50 -2.78
C ILE A 171 -0.88 20.76 -4.27
N LYS A 172 -0.45 21.96 -4.63
CA LYS A 172 0.02 22.25 -5.99
C LYS A 172 1.46 21.80 -6.11
N PHE A 173 1.68 20.68 -6.81
CA PHE A 173 3.03 20.23 -7.12
C PHE A 173 3.57 21.01 -8.31
N PRO A 174 4.78 21.59 -8.21
CA PRO A 174 5.44 22.16 -9.37
C PRO A 174 5.64 21.03 -10.39
N VAL A 175 5.19 21.25 -11.63
CA VAL A 175 5.48 20.35 -12.74
C VAL A 175 7.00 20.26 -12.86
N PRO A 176 7.62 19.06 -12.79
CA PRO A 176 9.06 18.94 -12.95
C PRO A 176 9.44 19.57 -14.29
N ARG A 177 10.36 20.55 -14.27
CA ARG A 177 11.06 20.94 -15.50
C ARG A 177 11.71 19.65 -16.02
N SER A 178 11.40 19.26 -17.25
CA SER A 178 11.86 18.02 -17.91
C SER A 178 13.14 17.42 -17.30
N GLY A 179 13.00 16.28 -16.63
CA GLY A 179 14.06 15.62 -15.86
C GLY A 179 13.52 15.06 -14.54
N GLN A 180 13.99 13.89 -14.11
CA GLN A 180 13.71 13.39 -12.76
C GLN A 180 14.40 14.34 -11.77
N ALA A 181 13.61 15.16 -11.07
CA ALA A 181 14.15 15.95 -9.97
C ALA A 181 14.73 15.01 -8.91
N SER A 182 15.98 15.26 -8.55
CA SER A 182 16.68 14.60 -7.47
C SER A 182 15.99 14.94 -6.14
N LEU A 183 16.12 14.06 -5.13
CA LEU A 183 15.61 14.32 -3.78
C LEU A 183 16.18 15.62 -3.17
N PHE A 184 17.30 16.11 -3.73
CA PHE A 184 17.99 17.33 -3.31
C PHE A 184 17.51 18.61 -4.01
N ASP A 185 16.57 18.52 -4.95
CA ASP A 185 16.12 19.68 -5.75
C ASP A 185 14.98 20.48 -5.07
N PHE A 186 14.59 20.10 -3.85
CA PHE A 186 13.46 20.70 -3.11
C PHE A 186 13.86 21.61 -1.93
N ASP A 187 15.15 21.90 -1.74
CA ASP A 187 15.60 22.87 -0.74
C ASP A 187 15.97 24.21 -1.41
N SER A 188 15.01 25.14 -1.42
CA SER A 188 15.27 26.59 -1.53
C SER A 188 14.13 27.41 -0.94
#